data_AF-A0A140K4J4-F1
#
_entry.id   AF-A0A140K4J4-F1
#
_cell.length_a   1.000
_cell.length_b   1.000
_cell.length_c   1.000
_cell.angle_alpha   90.00
_cell.angle_beta   90.00
_cell.angle_gamma   90.00
#
_symmetry.space_group_name_H-M   'P 1'
#
loop_
_entity.id
_entity.type
_entity.pdbx_description
1 polymer ?
#
loop_
_entity_poly.entity_id
_entity_poly.type
_entity_poly.pdbx_seq_one_letter_code
_entity_poly.pdbx_strand_id
1 'polypeptide(L)'
;MSKWKVVMIVLIGILILAACDAENNISSNPNDSSSQTNVLTRITENEEGVSVTSNIIEISQGQIIYIPVYSHAYHGNGQKYLLAITLSIQNTSLSHPIVIRSVRYYNSGGKLVKEYTQGNLKLAPLASTEFFIPEQDETGGSGANFIVEWIADQQVTEPVIEALMIATRSQQGISFVTSGRVIQELQPAQ
;
A
#
# COMPACT_ATOMS: atom_id res chain seq x y z
N MET A 1 -21.03 3.34 -55.16
CA MET A 1 -21.80 2.64 -54.11
C MET A 1 -23.23 3.15 -54.16
N SER A 2 -24.22 2.27 -54.30
CA SER A 2 -25.60 2.68 -54.55
C SER A 2 -26.14 3.49 -53.37
N LYS A 3 -26.82 4.62 -53.65
CA LYS A 3 -27.42 5.51 -52.64
C LYS A 3 -28.29 4.75 -51.62
N TRP A 4 -28.81 3.59 -52.03
CA TRP A 4 -29.60 2.69 -51.21
C TRP A 4 -28.81 1.98 -50.09
N LYS A 5 -27.51 1.68 -50.29
CA LYS A 5 -26.66 1.09 -49.24
C LYS A 5 -26.33 2.09 -48.13
N VAL A 6 -26.18 3.37 -48.47
CA VAL A 6 -25.95 4.46 -47.47
C VAL A 6 -27.20 4.70 -46.64
N VAL A 7 -28.39 4.69 -47.28
CA VAL A 7 -29.68 4.81 -46.57
C VAL A 7 -29.90 3.64 -45.61
N MET A 8 -29.52 2.41 -45.98
CA MET A 8 -29.70 1.26 -45.10
C MET A 8 -28.76 1.25 -43.89
N ILE A 9 -27.52 1.76 -44.05
CA ILE A 9 -26.56 1.89 -42.93
C ILE A 9 -26.99 2.98 -41.93
N VAL A 10 -27.60 4.07 -42.41
CA VAL A 10 -28.13 5.12 -41.53
C VAL A 10 -29.39 4.65 -40.76
N LEU A 11 -30.25 3.84 -41.39
CA LEU A 11 -31.44 3.26 -40.74
C LEU A 11 -31.10 2.22 -39.66
N ILE A 12 -30.02 1.46 -39.82
CA ILE A 12 -29.54 0.52 -38.78
C ILE A 12 -28.84 1.26 -37.63
N GLY A 13 -28.21 2.41 -37.89
CA GLY A 13 -27.58 3.25 -36.86
C GLY A 13 -28.55 4.02 -35.96
N ILE A 14 -29.78 4.28 -36.43
CA ILE A 14 -30.79 5.03 -35.66
C ILE A 14 -31.63 4.12 -34.74
N LEU A 15 -31.59 2.80 -34.92
CA LEU A 15 -32.39 1.85 -34.13
C LEU A 15 -31.81 1.50 -32.75
N ILE A 16 -30.64 2.04 -32.35
CA ILE A 16 -29.95 1.67 -31.10
C ILE A 16 -30.16 2.71 -29.97
N LEU A 17 -30.97 3.76 -30.18
CA LEU A 17 -31.12 4.88 -29.23
C LEU A 17 -32.42 4.90 -28.41
N ALA A 18 -33.13 3.78 -28.27
CA ALA A 18 -34.35 3.74 -27.44
C ALA A 18 -34.44 2.45 -26.61
N ALA A 19 -33.78 2.45 -25.46
CA ALA A 19 -34.24 1.71 -24.29
C ALA A 19 -33.91 2.55 -23.04
N CYS A 20 -34.89 3.35 -22.63
CA CYS A 20 -34.90 4.02 -21.32
C CYS A 20 -35.44 3.06 -20.26
N ASP A 21 -34.98 3.30 -19.02
CA ASP A 21 -35.31 2.63 -17.77
C ASP A 21 -36.81 2.52 -17.44
N ALA A 22 -37.17 1.48 -16.67
CA ALA A 22 -38.27 1.54 -15.70
C ALA A 22 -38.06 0.49 -14.57
N GLU A 23 -37.94 1.01 -13.35
CA GLU A 23 -37.86 0.32 -12.06
C GLU A 23 -39.19 -0.36 -11.66
N ASN A 24 -39.15 -1.35 -10.76
CA ASN A 24 -40.05 -1.39 -9.60
C ASN A 24 -39.65 -2.41 -8.51
N ASN A 25 -39.18 -1.85 -7.39
CA ASN A 25 -39.60 -2.06 -5.99
C ASN A 25 -39.72 -3.46 -5.37
N ILE A 26 -38.85 -3.73 -4.38
CA ILE A 26 -39.24 -4.44 -3.15
C ILE A 26 -38.89 -3.59 -1.92
N SER A 27 -39.98 -3.23 -1.24
CA SER A 27 -40.21 -2.78 0.15
C SER A 27 -39.03 -2.66 1.13
N SER A 28 -39.03 -1.49 1.78
CA SER A 28 -38.31 -1.06 2.98
C SER A 28 -38.60 -1.85 4.26
N ASN A 29 -37.61 -1.94 5.15
CA ASN A 29 -37.79 -1.79 6.60
C ASN A 29 -36.55 -1.08 7.20
N PRO A 30 -36.71 -0.13 8.16
CA PRO A 30 -35.65 0.75 8.61
C PRO A 30 -34.99 0.20 9.87
N ASN A 31 -33.68 0.44 10.00
CA ASN A 31 -32.89 0.61 11.23
C ASN A 31 -31.43 0.30 10.89
N ASP A 32 -30.59 1.31 10.73
CA ASP A 32 -29.79 1.80 11.85
C ASP A 32 -28.64 2.65 11.31
N SER A 33 -28.45 3.80 11.95
CA SER A 33 -27.38 4.73 11.64
C SER A 33 -26.19 4.37 12.51
N SER A 34 -25.10 3.87 11.93
CA SER A 34 -23.76 4.14 12.48
C SER A 34 -22.66 3.77 11.49
N SER A 35 -21.93 4.80 11.08
CA SER A 35 -20.58 4.70 10.56
C SER A 35 -19.66 4.16 11.66
N GLN A 36 -19.18 2.92 11.53
CA GLN A 36 -17.97 2.48 12.23
C GLN A 36 -17.12 1.56 11.34
N THR A 37 -16.00 2.12 10.90
CA THR A 37 -14.74 1.45 10.61
C THR A 37 -14.47 0.35 11.64
N ASN A 38 -14.18 -0.89 11.22
CA ASN A 38 -13.12 -1.71 11.83
C ASN A 38 -12.93 -3.10 11.21
N VAL A 39 -11.63 -3.48 11.17
CA VAL A 39 -11.05 -4.83 11.10
C VAL A 39 -11.10 -5.55 9.74
N LEU A 40 -9.97 -5.48 9.03
CA LEU A 40 -9.54 -6.58 8.15
C LEU A 40 -9.36 -7.83 9.00
N THR A 41 -10.26 -8.80 8.79
CA THR A 41 -10.31 -10.10 9.45
C THR A 41 -9.02 -10.88 9.20
N ARG A 42 -8.22 -11.07 10.25
CA ARG A 42 -7.09 -12.01 10.29
C ARG A 42 -7.65 -13.43 10.22
N ILE A 43 -7.53 -14.10 9.08
CA ILE A 43 -7.81 -15.54 8.97
C ILE A 43 -6.62 -16.31 9.54
N THR A 44 -6.60 -16.51 10.86
CA THR A 44 -6.13 -17.74 11.50
C THR A 44 -6.56 -17.70 12.97
N GLU A 45 -7.59 -18.49 13.29
CA GLU A 45 -7.84 -18.91 14.67
C GLU A 45 -6.89 -20.06 15.00
N ASN A 46 -6.45 -20.08 16.27
CA ASN A 46 -5.60 -21.08 16.93
C ASN A 46 -4.09 -20.84 16.79
N GLU A 47 -3.52 -20.12 17.78
CA GLU A 47 -2.62 -20.75 18.75
C GLU A 47 -2.40 -19.83 19.97
N GLU A 48 -2.14 -20.47 21.08
CA GLU A 48 -2.22 -20.02 22.46
C GLU A 48 -1.16 -18.96 22.85
N GLY A 49 -1.51 -18.12 23.83
CA GLY A 49 -0.53 -17.49 24.72
C GLY A 49 0.21 -16.26 24.18
N VAL A 50 -0.47 -15.11 24.09
CA VAL A 50 0.23 -13.82 24.02
C VAL A 50 0.78 -13.46 25.41
N SER A 51 1.96 -13.98 25.73
CA SER A 51 2.82 -13.37 26.75
C SER A 51 3.42 -12.10 26.15
N VAL A 52 2.92 -10.93 26.57
CA VAL A 52 3.65 -9.67 26.42
C VAL A 52 4.85 -9.75 27.36
N THR A 53 5.92 -10.37 26.89
CA THR A 53 7.23 -10.19 27.49
C THR A 53 7.84 -8.97 26.83
N SER A 54 8.04 -7.93 27.63
CA SER A 54 8.97 -6.84 27.33
C SER A 54 10.39 -7.39 27.31
N ASN A 55 10.68 -8.32 26.39
CA ASN A 55 12.01 -8.82 26.18
C ASN A 55 12.79 -7.68 25.56
N ILE A 56 13.79 -7.20 26.31
CA ILE A 56 14.87 -6.39 25.75
C ILE A 56 15.50 -7.29 24.68
N ILE A 57 15.21 -7.01 23.41
CA ILE A 57 15.90 -7.69 22.31
C ILE A 57 17.31 -7.12 22.31
N GLU A 58 18.29 -7.96 22.60
CA GLU A 58 19.68 -7.60 22.44
C GLU A 58 19.94 -7.42 20.93
N ILE A 59 20.11 -6.17 20.52
CA ILE A 59 20.26 -5.81 19.11
C ILE A 59 21.69 -6.16 18.70
N SER A 60 21.85 -7.13 17.81
CA SER A 60 23.14 -7.42 17.17
C SER A 60 23.35 -6.51 15.95
N GLN A 61 22.29 -6.28 15.19
CA GLN A 61 22.27 -5.46 13.97
C GLN A 61 20.89 -4.83 13.79
N GLY A 62 20.82 -3.65 13.18
CA GLY A 62 19.56 -3.05 12.78
C GLY A 62 19.76 -1.72 12.10
N GLN A 63 18.75 -1.23 11.38
CA GLN A 63 18.82 0.04 10.66
C GLN A 63 17.50 0.80 10.73
N ILE A 64 17.59 2.11 10.60
CA ILE A 64 16.48 2.99 10.22
C ILE A 64 16.67 3.34 8.74
N ILE A 65 15.66 3.03 7.94
CA ILE A 65 15.67 3.17 6.48
C ILE A 65 14.60 4.18 6.07
N TYR A 66 15.01 5.15 5.25
CA TYR A 66 14.14 6.11 4.59
C TYR A 66 13.78 5.61 3.19
N ILE A 67 12.49 5.55 2.86
CA ILE A 67 12.01 5.12 1.55
C ILE A 67 11.15 6.23 0.94
N PRO A 68 11.59 6.90 -0.15
CA PRO A 68 10.78 7.92 -0.80
C PRO A 68 9.60 7.28 -1.51
N VAL A 69 8.40 7.84 -1.37
CA VAL A 69 7.19 7.38 -2.06
C VAL A 69 6.37 8.57 -2.56
N TYR A 70 5.50 8.31 -3.52
CA TYR A 70 4.77 9.36 -4.21
C TYR A 70 3.30 8.98 -4.29
N SER A 71 2.42 9.70 -3.58
CA SER A 71 0.96 9.54 -3.75
C SER A 71 0.51 10.00 -5.13
N HIS A 72 1.30 10.88 -5.78
CA HIS A 72 1.08 11.31 -7.14
C HIS A 72 2.38 11.75 -7.81
N ALA A 73 2.39 11.63 -9.13
CA ALA A 73 3.38 12.27 -10.00
C ALA A 73 2.72 13.42 -10.77
N TYR A 74 3.52 14.40 -11.20
CA TYR A 74 3.04 15.48 -12.06
C TYR A 74 3.26 15.15 -13.53
N HIS A 75 2.31 15.52 -14.38
CA HIS A 75 2.42 15.37 -15.83
C HIS A 75 1.84 16.59 -16.57
N GLY A 76 2.20 16.74 -17.85
CA GLY A 76 1.73 17.84 -18.69
C GLY A 76 2.01 19.21 -18.06
N ASN A 77 0.95 19.98 -17.85
CA ASN A 77 1.01 21.33 -17.27
C ASN A 77 0.83 21.34 -15.74
N GLY A 78 1.33 20.30 -15.04
CA GLY A 78 1.25 20.20 -13.58
C GLY A 78 0.03 19.46 -13.05
N GLN A 79 -0.64 18.68 -13.90
CA GLN A 79 -1.74 17.81 -13.48
C GLN A 79 -1.20 16.66 -12.63
N LYS A 80 -1.94 16.27 -11.60
CA LYS A 80 -1.59 15.13 -10.76
C LYS A 80 -2.07 13.83 -11.40
N TYR A 81 -1.20 12.83 -11.41
CA TYR A 81 -1.55 11.44 -11.66
C TYR A 81 -1.36 10.67 -10.35
N LEU A 82 -2.48 10.25 -9.74
CA LEU A 82 -2.47 9.55 -8.47
C LEU A 82 -1.90 8.14 -8.61
N LEU A 83 -1.25 7.65 -7.56
CA LEU A 83 -0.51 6.39 -7.52
C LEU A 83 -0.89 5.62 -6.26
N ALA A 84 -1.21 4.33 -6.40
CA ALA A 84 -1.19 3.41 -5.28
C ALA A 84 0.26 3.11 -4.90
N ILE A 85 0.52 2.90 -3.60
CA ILE A 85 1.87 2.62 -3.10
C ILE A 85 1.83 1.29 -2.35
N THR A 86 2.75 0.40 -2.68
CA THR A 86 3.03 -0.82 -1.92
C THR A 86 4.46 -0.76 -1.41
N LEU A 87 4.64 -0.56 -0.11
CA LEU A 87 5.94 -0.80 0.55
C LEU A 87 6.11 -2.30 0.73
N SER A 88 7.20 -2.86 0.23
CA SER A 88 7.59 -4.25 0.39
C SER A 88 8.86 -4.35 1.25
N ILE A 89 8.83 -5.21 2.25
CA ILE A 89 9.97 -5.51 3.11
C ILE A 89 10.25 -7.01 2.99
N GLN A 90 11.47 -7.37 2.61
CA GLN A 90 11.87 -8.76 2.38
C GLN A 90 13.10 -9.08 3.21
N ASN A 91 12.98 -10.07 4.10
CA ASN A 91 14.13 -10.61 4.81
C ASN A 91 14.99 -11.41 3.82
N THR A 92 16.21 -10.96 3.55
CA THR A 92 17.13 -11.66 2.63
C THR A 92 17.95 -12.75 3.31
N SER A 93 17.90 -12.83 4.63
CA SER A 93 18.65 -13.83 5.40
C SER A 93 18.12 -15.23 5.12
N LEU A 94 19.04 -16.15 4.88
CA LEU A 94 18.75 -17.56 4.62
C LEU A 94 18.41 -18.36 5.89
N SER A 95 18.85 -17.88 7.06
CA SER A 95 18.82 -18.68 8.29
C SER A 95 18.24 -17.97 9.50
N HIS A 96 18.26 -16.64 9.53
CA HIS A 96 17.86 -15.88 10.72
C HIS A 96 16.67 -14.96 10.44
N PRO A 97 15.73 -14.84 11.39
CA PRO A 97 14.64 -13.88 11.29
C PRO A 97 15.13 -12.44 11.50
N ILE A 98 14.33 -11.48 11.05
CA ILE A 98 14.46 -10.07 11.44
C ILE A 98 13.16 -9.62 12.13
N VAL A 99 13.23 -8.50 12.84
CA VAL A 99 12.09 -7.88 13.50
C VAL A 99 11.90 -6.47 12.96
N ILE A 100 10.72 -6.20 12.38
CA ILE A 100 10.29 -4.85 12.01
C ILE A 100 9.67 -4.20 13.25
N ARG A 101 10.35 -3.19 13.79
CA ARG A 101 9.90 -2.47 14.99
C ARG A 101 8.90 -1.39 14.66
N SER A 102 9.15 -0.64 13.58
CA SER A 102 8.25 0.43 13.16
C SER A 102 8.17 0.58 11.65
N VAL A 103 6.98 0.92 11.16
CA VAL A 103 6.73 1.36 9.78
C VAL A 103 5.88 2.62 9.84
N ARG A 104 6.50 3.77 9.58
CA ARG A 104 5.88 5.10 9.73
C ARG A 104 5.82 5.81 8.40
N TYR A 105 4.65 6.33 8.06
CA TYR A 105 4.39 7.05 6.81
C TYR A 105 4.28 8.55 7.08
N TYR A 106 5.10 9.34 6.39
CA TYR A 106 5.17 10.79 6.49
C TYR A 106 4.75 11.45 5.18
N ASN A 107 4.07 12.59 5.30
CA ASN A 107 3.72 13.39 4.13
C ASN A 107 4.87 14.30 3.68
N SER A 108 4.65 14.99 2.56
CA SER A 108 5.60 15.90 1.91
C SER A 108 6.03 17.08 2.80
N GLY A 109 5.25 17.38 3.85
CA GLY A 109 5.59 18.40 4.85
C GLY A 109 6.37 17.85 6.05
N GLY A 110 6.72 16.55 6.06
CA GLY A 110 7.41 15.90 7.16
C GLY A 110 6.51 15.57 8.36
N LYS A 111 5.17 15.63 8.21
CA LYS A 111 4.23 15.24 9.26
C LYS A 111 3.96 13.74 9.20
N LEU A 112 4.01 13.07 10.35
CA LEU A 112 3.56 11.69 10.49
C LEU A 112 2.07 11.59 10.14
N VAL A 113 1.75 10.81 9.13
CA VAL A 113 0.39 10.52 8.68
C VAL A 113 -0.15 9.29 9.38
N LYS A 114 0.63 8.21 9.38
CA LYS A 114 0.21 6.91 9.91
C LYS A 114 1.39 6.08 10.37
N GLU A 115 1.19 5.35 11.46
CA GLU A 115 2.06 4.26 11.89
C GLU A 115 1.32 2.94 11.65
N TYR A 116 1.96 2.02 10.93
CA TYR A 116 1.32 0.79 10.45
C TYR A 116 1.53 -0.41 11.38
N THR A 117 2.57 -0.35 12.22
CA THR A 117 2.94 -1.41 13.16
C THR A 117 2.39 -1.09 14.55
N GLN A 118 1.60 -2.01 15.10
CA GLN A 118 1.22 -1.99 16.52
C GLN A 118 2.12 -2.98 17.27
N GLY A 119 3.42 -2.65 17.38
CA GLY A 119 4.44 -3.51 17.97
C GLY A 119 5.34 -4.22 16.95
N ASN A 120 6.15 -5.14 17.47
CA ASN A 120 7.19 -5.83 16.71
C ASN A 120 6.60 -6.90 15.79
N LEU A 121 6.94 -6.85 14.49
CA LEU A 121 6.61 -7.87 13.50
C LEU A 121 7.84 -8.72 13.18
N LYS A 122 7.82 -10.01 13.52
CA LYS A 122 8.91 -10.94 13.19
C LYS A 122 8.73 -11.47 11.76
N LEU A 123 9.75 -11.30 10.92
CA LEU A 123 9.85 -11.88 9.59
C LEU A 123 10.80 -13.08 9.63
N ALA A 124 10.30 -14.26 9.27
CA ALA A 124 11.12 -15.46 9.13
C ALA A 124 12.19 -15.29 8.03
N PRO A 125 13.22 -16.17 7.99
CA PRO A 125 14.16 -16.21 6.86
C PRO A 125 13.42 -16.25 5.52
N LEU A 126 13.86 -15.44 4.55
CA LEU A 126 13.25 -15.32 3.22
C LEU A 126 11.77 -14.90 3.18
N ALA A 127 11.18 -14.49 4.31
CA ALA A 127 9.80 -14.02 4.35
C ALA A 127 9.69 -12.54 3.96
N SER A 128 8.51 -12.16 3.46
CA SER A 128 8.17 -10.77 3.13
C SER A 128 6.92 -10.29 3.86
N THR A 129 6.77 -8.97 3.93
CA THR A 129 5.55 -8.29 4.36
C THR A 129 5.35 -7.02 3.55
N GLU A 130 4.11 -6.55 3.47
CA GLU A 130 3.73 -5.44 2.62
C GLU A 130 2.80 -4.46 3.36
N PHE A 131 2.94 -3.18 3.03
CA PHE A 131 2.06 -2.11 3.51
C PHE A 131 1.52 -1.32 2.32
N PHE A 132 0.20 -1.21 2.25
CA PHE A 132 -0.49 -0.62 1.11
C PHE A 132 -1.08 0.75 1.46
N ILE A 133 -0.92 1.70 0.53
CA ILE A 133 -1.62 2.98 0.50
C ILE A 133 -2.47 3.00 -0.77
N PRO A 134 -3.80 3.14 -0.64
CA PRO A 134 -4.69 3.22 -1.80
C PRO A 134 -4.39 4.43 -2.68
N GLU A 135 -4.61 4.29 -3.98
CA GLU A 135 -4.38 5.37 -4.97
C GLU A 135 -5.13 6.67 -4.65
N GLN A 136 -6.26 6.59 -3.95
CA GLN A 136 -7.09 7.74 -3.61
C GLN A 136 -6.57 8.52 -2.38
N ASP A 137 -5.55 7.97 -1.70
CA ASP A 137 -4.94 8.59 -0.53
C ASP A 137 -3.89 9.62 -0.98
N GLU A 138 -4.33 10.88 -1.03
CA GLU A 138 -3.47 12.04 -1.32
C GLU A 138 -2.75 12.59 -0.08
N THR A 139 -2.92 12.00 1.10
CA THR A 139 -2.41 12.59 2.35
C THR A 139 -0.89 12.68 2.41
N GLY A 140 -0.18 11.85 1.62
CA GLY A 140 1.27 11.89 1.49
C GLY A 140 1.79 13.02 0.61
N GLY A 141 1.16 13.24 -0.55
CA GLY A 141 1.64 14.14 -1.59
C GLY A 141 2.85 13.60 -2.38
N SER A 142 3.54 14.49 -3.09
CA SER A 142 4.63 14.17 -4.04
C SER A 142 6.04 14.06 -3.43
N GLY A 143 6.16 14.16 -2.11
CA GLY A 143 7.42 14.03 -1.37
C GLY A 143 7.23 13.20 -0.10
N ALA A 144 6.27 12.28 -0.12
CA ALA A 144 5.99 11.39 0.99
C ALA A 144 7.13 10.39 1.19
N ASN A 145 7.17 9.76 2.36
CA ASN A 145 8.15 8.73 2.66
C ASN A 145 7.69 7.76 3.72
N PHE A 146 8.27 6.57 3.70
CA PHE A 146 8.27 5.67 4.83
C PHE A 146 9.58 5.77 5.61
N ILE A 147 9.48 5.65 6.92
CA ILE A 147 10.59 5.33 7.82
C ILE A 147 10.35 3.94 8.36
N VAL A 148 11.25 3.01 8.05
CA VAL A 148 11.21 1.63 8.54
C VAL A 148 12.36 1.42 9.50
N GLU A 149 12.04 0.87 10.66
CA GLU A 149 13.04 0.41 11.63
C GLU A 149 12.99 -1.11 11.71
N TRP A 150 14.15 -1.75 11.50
CA TRP A 150 14.31 -3.18 11.66
C TRP A 150 15.51 -3.50 12.54
N ILE A 151 15.44 -4.62 13.25
CA ILE A 151 16.53 -5.16 14.07
C ILE A 151 16.64 -6.67 13.88
N ALA A 152 17.79 -7.22 14.24
CA ALA A 152 18.05 -8.65 14.39
C ALA A 152 18.88 -8.89 15.66
N ASP A 153 18.64 -10.03 16.29
CA ASP A 153 19.38 -10.51 17.46
C ASP A 153 20.67 -11.24 17.06
N GLN A 154 20.86 -11.49 15.76
CA GLN A 154 22.04 -12.11 15.16
C GLN A 154 22.44 -11.31 13.92
N GLN A 155 23.66 -11.53 13.43
CA GLN A 155 24.10 -10.94 12.17
C GLN A 155 23.34 -11.56 10.99
N VAL A 156 22.82 -10.68 10.12
CA VAL A 156 22.01 -11.03 8.96
C VAL A 156 22.45 -10.26 7.72
N THR A 157 22.05 -10.73 6.55
CA THR A 157 22.08 -9.91 5.33
C THR A 157 21.01 -8.82 5.43
N GLU A 158 21.32 -7.63 4.94
CA GLU A 158 20.40 -6.50 4.99
C GLU A 158 19.10 -6.81 4.23
N PRO A 159 17.91 -6.50 4.79
CA PRO A 159 16.66 -6.72 4.09
C PRO A 159 16.55 -5.84 2.85
N VAL A 160 15.84 -6.33 1.84
CA VAL A 160 15.44 -5.50 0.70
C VAL A 160 14.16 -4.77 1.09
N ILE A 161 14.21 -3.44 1.09
CA ILE A 161 13.07 -2.58 1.39
C ILE A 161 12.85 -1.61 0.23
N GLU A 162 11.72 -1.77 -0.45
CA GLU A 162 11.40 -1.02 -1.66
C GLU A 162 9.92 -0.61 -1.64
N ALA A 163 9.58 0.44 -2.37
CA ALA A 163 8.21 0.83 -2.60
C ALA A 163 7.87 0.82 -4.08
N LEU A 164 6.82 0.09 -4.43
CA LEU A 164 6.23 0.07 -5.76
C LEU A 164 5.12 1.12 -5.82
N MET A 165 5.24 2.06 -6.76
CA MET A 165 4.17 2.95 -7.16
C MET A 165 3.51 2.39 -8.41
N ILE A 166 2.19 2.29 -8.42
CA ILE A 166 1.42 1.83 -9.58
C ILE A 166 0.17 2.69 -9.79
N ALA A 167 -0.11 2.99 -11.05
CA ALA A 167 -1.38 3.54 -11.47
C ALA A 167 -1.80 2.93 -12.80
N THR A 168 -3.04 2.45 -12.87
CA THR A 168 -3.56 1.67 -14.01
C THR A 168 -4.80 2.32 -14.65
N ARG A 169 -5.03 3.62 -14.41
CA ARG A 169 -6.21 4.31 -14.96
C ARG A 169 -6.17 4.41 -16.50
N SER A 170 -7.30 4.06 -17.14
CA SER A 170 -7.51 4.16 -18.60
C SER A 170 -6.54 3.28 -19.41
N GLN A 171 -6.04 3.76 -20.56
CA GLN A 171 -5.16 3.01 -21.47
C GLN A 171 -3.66 3.19 -21.14
N GLN A 172 -3.32 3.93 -20.09
CA GLN A 172 -1.93 4.22 -19.70
C GLN A 172 -1.67 3.74 -18.28
N GLY A 173 -0.83 2.71 -18.17
CA GLY A 173 -0.28 2.25 -16.89
C GLY A 173 1.10 2.85 -16.68
N ILE A 174 1.35 3.37 -15.48
CA ILE A 174 2.72 3.68 -15.03
C ILE A 174 3.03 2.88 -13.77
N SER A 175 4.26 2.39 -13.69
CA SER A 175 4.79 1.83 -12.47
C SER A 175 6.28 2.11 -12.36
N PHE A 176 6.74 2.28 -11.14
CA PHE A 176 8.15 2.44 -10.83
C PHE A 176 8.39 2.05 -9.37
N VAL A 177 9.63 1.69 -9.08
CA VAL A 177 10.09 1.31 -7.75
C VAL A 177 11.07 2.34 -7.21
N THR A 178 11.02 2.57 -5.91
CA THR A 178 12.06 3.27 -5.16
C THR A 178 12.67 2.33 -4.13
N SER A 179 13.99 2.38 -4.00
CA SER A 179 14.70 1.61 -2.98
C SER A 179 14.94 2.47 -1.74
N GLY A 180 14.94 1.82 -0.58
CA GLY A 180 15.27 2.47 0.69
C GLY A 180 16.72 2.94 0.78
N ARG A 181 16.95 3.94 1.63
CA ARG A 181 18.27 4.46 1.98
C ARG A 181 18.45 4.37 3.48
N VAL A 182 19.52 3.71 3.92
CA VAL A 182 19.89 3.68 5.33
C VAL A 182 20.22 5.10 5.78
N ILE A 183 19.57 5.55 6.85
CA ILE A 183 19.81 6.87 7.47
C ILE A 183 20.42 6.76 8.87
N GLN A 184 20.34 5.59 9.48
CA GLN A 184 20.96 5.31 10.78
C GLN A 184 21.20 3.81 10.97
N GLU A 185 22.38 3.46 11.46
CA GLU A 185 22.72 2.12 11.97
C GLU A 185 22.34 2.02 13.45
N LEU A 186 21.76 0.90 13.87
CA LEU A 186 21.44 0.58 15.26
C LEU A 186 22.50 -0.40 15.78
N GLN A 187 23.32 0.06 16.73
CA GLN A 187 24.35 -0.76 17.36
C GLN A 187 23.85 -1.36 18.68
N PRO A 188 24.42 -2.51 19.12
CA PRO A 188 24.21 -3.01 20.48
C PRO A 188 24.54 -1.93 21.51
N ALA A 189 23.78 -1.88 22.60
CA ALA A 189 24.15 -1.04 23.73
C ALA A 189 25.49 -1.55 24.31
N GLN A 190 26.46 -0.65 24.47
CA GLN A 190 27.77 -0.95 25.10
C GLN A 190 27.64 -1.13 26.61
#